data_AF-A0A961KDR1-F1
#
_entry.id   AF-A0A961KDR1-F1
#
_cell.length_a   1.000
_cell.length_b   1.000
_cell.length_c   1.000
_cell.angle_alpha   90.00
_cell.angle_beta   90.00
_cell.angle_gamma   90.00
#
_symmetry.space_group_name_H-M   'P 1'
#
loop_
_entity.id
_entity.type
_entity.pdbx_description
1 polymer ?
#
loop_
_entity_poly.entity_id
_entity_poly.type
_entity_poly.pdbx_seq_one_letter_code
_entity_poly.pdbx_strand_id
1 'polypeptide(L)'
;LARTVEDAALAFALLDGSPAPDLAGASLKGTRMLVLETVALDDLDPVAARGFDDGVAALARAGARIDRATIPAVAEAMDLAGVLFTAECYGIWGETIEANPD
;
A
#
# COMPACT_ATOMS: atom_id res chain seq x y z
N LEU A 1 -7.67 -10.87 7.30
CA LEU A 1 -8.03 -9.55 6.71
C LEU A 1 -9.55 -9.44 6.61
N ALA A 2 -10.10 -8.23 6.70
CA ALA A 2 -11.54 -7.95 6.80
C ALA A 2 -12.28 -8.06 5.46
N ARG A 3 -13.63 -8.08 5.47
CA ARG A 3 -14.44 -8.22 4.25
C ARG A 3 -14.79 -6.89 3.57
N THR A 4 -14.86 -5.79 4.31
CA THR A 4 -15.17 -4.46 3.78
C THR A 4 -14.25 -3.39 4.37
N VAL A 5 -14.29 -2.19 3.81
CA VAL A 5 -13.54 -1.02 4.32
C VAL A 5 -14.05 -0.63 5.71
N GLU A 6 -15.36 -0.73 5.94
CA GLU A 6 -16.00 -0.46 7.22
C GLU A 6 -15.55 -1.46 8.29
N ASP A 7 -15.50 -2.76 7.98
CA ASP A 7 -14.97 -3.78 8.88
C ASP A 7 -13.50 -3.48 9.26
N ALA A 8 -12.69 -3.07 8.27
CA ALA A 8 -11.28 -2.71 8.49
C ALA A 8 -11.15 -1.46 9.37
N ALA A 9 -11.95 -0.43 9.13
CA ALA A 9 -11.96 0.80 9.92
C ALA A 9 -12.36 0.56 11.37
N LEU A 10 -13.38 -0.29 11.60
CA LEU A 10 -13.81 -0.69 12.94
C LEU A 10 -12.74 -1.53 13.66
N ALA A 11 -12.13 -2.50 12.97
CA ALA A 11 -11.05 -3.30 13.54
C ALA A 11 -9.83 -2.44 13.89
N PHE A 12 -9.48 -1.48 13.03
CA PHE A 12 -8.40 -0.53 13.32
C PHE A 12 -8.71 0.34 14.53
N ALA A 13 -9.91 0.89 14.63
CA ALA A 13 -10.36 1.69 15.77
C ALA A 13 -10.22 0.94 17.11
N LEU A 14 -10.49 -0.38 17.13
CA LEU A 14 -10.28 -1.21 18.31
C LEU A 14 -8.81 -1.34 18.71
N LEU A 15 -7.89 -1.39 17.74
CA LEU A 15 -6.46 -1.54 17.98
C LEU A 15 -5.79 -0.21 18.36
N ASP A 16 -6.18 0.87 17.69
CA ASP A 16 -5.61 2.21 17.85
C ASP A 16 -6.22 2.98 19.03
N GLY A 17 -7.40 2.58 19.51
CA GLY A 17 -8.11 3.26 20.60
C GLY A 17 -8.75 4.60 20.20
N SER A 18 -8.74 4.93 18.91
CA SER A 18 -9.43 6.08 18.33
C SER A 18 -10.84 5.70 17.85
N PRO A 19 -11.81 6.64 17.81
CA PRO A 19 -13.12 6.35 17.25
C PRO A 19 -13.01 6.04 15.76
N ALA A 20 -13.82 5.09 15.29
CA ALA A 20 -13.90 4.78 13.86
C ALA A 20 -14.35 6.02 13.07
N PRO A 21 -13.74 6.29 11.90
CA PRO A 21 -14.13 7.43 11.07
C PRO A 21 -15.58 7.27 10.58
N ASP A 22 -16.36 8.35 10.65
CA ASP A 22 -17.65 8.43 9.96
C ASP A 22 -17.40 8.69 8.47
N LEU A 23 -17.80 7.73 7.64
CA LEU A 23 -17.64 7.79 6.18
C LEU A 23 -18.89 8.33 5.47
N ALA A 24 -19.96 8.66 6.21
CA ALA A 24 -21.17 9.20 5.63
C ALA A 24 -20.89 10.51 4.86
N GLY A 25 -21.32 10.57 3.61
CA GLY A 25 -21.13 11.74 2.76
C GLY A 25 -19.72 11.93 2.20
N ALA A 26 -18.82 10.94 2.37
CA ALA A 26 -17.50 10.98 1.74
C ALA A 26 -17.61 11.14 0.21
N SER A 27 -16.75 11.99 -0.35
CA SER A 27 -16.71 12.26 -1.80
C SER A 27 -15.28 12.34 -2.29
N LEU A 28 -15.05 11.85 -3.51
CA LEU A 28 -13.77 11.95 -4.20
C LEU A 28 -13.65 13.22 -5.05
N LYS A 29 -14.71 14.04 -5.12
CA LYS A 29 -14.74 15.24 -5.96
C LYS A 29 -13.66 16.23 -5.52
N GLY A 30 -12.69 16.46 -6.40
CA GLY A 30 -11.59 17.40 -6.16
C GLY A 30 -10.39 16.80 -5.42
N THR A 31 -10.48 15.54 -4.98
CA THR A 31 -9.34 14.80 -4.44
C THR A 31 -8.29 14.61 -5.53
N ARG A 32 -7.03 14.82 -5.20
CA ARG A 32 -5.90 14.58 -6.12
C ARG A 32 -5.15 13.34 -5.68
N MET A 33 -4.98 12.41 -6.60
CA MET A 33 -4.26 11.16 -6.39
C MET A 33 -3.18 11.03 -7.45
N LEU A 34 -2.05 10.45 -7.06
CA LEU A 34 -0.94 10.16 -7.95
C LEU A 34 -0.84 8.66 -8.16
N VAL A 35 -0.82 8.21 -9.41
CA VAL A 35 -0.29 6.90 -9.76
C VAL A 35 1.23 7.02 -9.84
N LEU A 36 1.92 6.30 -8.94
CA LEU A 36 3.37 6.26 -8.90
C LEU A 36 3.89 5.24 -9.92
N GLU A 37 4.66 5.71 -10.90
CA GLU A 37 5.16 4.88 -12.00
C GLU A 37 6.65 4.50 -11.84
N THR A 38 7.26 4.70 -10.66
CA THR A 38 8.69 4.40 -10.43
C THR A 38 8.99 2.91 -10.30
N VAL A 39 8.26 2.21 -9.44
CA VAL A 39 8.51 0.80 -9.06
C VAL A 39 7.24 -0.02 -8.89
N ALA A 40 6.10 0.65 -8.66
CA ALA A 40 4.87 0.00 -8.23
C ALA A 40 4.15 -0.75 -9.36
N LEU A 41 4.51 -0.48 -10.62
CA LEU A 41 3.90 -1.07 -11.79
C LEU A 41 4.86 -1.99 -12.56
N ASP A 42 6.09 -2.15 -12.08
CA ASP A 42 7.10 -2.99 -12.72
C ASP A 42 6.73 -4.47 -12.54
N ASP A 43 6.87 -5.24 -13.62
CA ASP A 43 6.57 -6.69 -13.68
C ASP A 43 5.19 -7.09 -13.12
N LEU A 44 4.21 -6.17 -13.18
CA LEU A 44 2.88 -6.42 -12.67
C LEU A 44 2.17 -7.49 -13.49
N ASP A 45 1.61 -8.50 -12.81
CA ASP A 45 0.80 -9.54 -13.44
C ASP A 45 -0.33 -8.91 -14.31
N PRO A 46 -0.57 -9.40 -15.55
CA PRO A 46 -1.53 -8.77 -16.46
C PRO A 46 -2.97 -8.69 -15.91
N VAL A 47 -3.41 -9.66 -15.10
CA VAL A 47 -4.74 -9.63 -14.49
C VAL A 47 -4.78 -8.57 -13.39
N ALA A 48 -3.74 -8.49 -12.58
CA ALA A 48 -3.59 -7.45 -11.56
C ALA A 48 -3.51 -6.05 -12.19
N ALA A 49 -2.74 -5.88 -13.27
CA ALA A 49 -2.62 -4.63 -14.01
C ALA A 49 -3.98 -4.13 -14.51
N ARG A 50 -4.78 -5.03 -15.08
CA ARG A 50 -6.13 -4.68 -15.53
C ARG A 50 -7.04 -4.29 -14.36
N GLY A 51 -6.99 -5.04 -13.25
CA GLY A 51 -7.77 -4.70 -12.05
C GLY A 51 -7.38 -3.34 -11.46
N PHE A 52 -6.09 -3.01 -11.47
CA PHE A 52 -5.58 -1.71 -11.08
C PHE A 52 -6.12 -0.59 -11.97
N ASP A 53 -6.02 -0.73 -13.29
CA ASP A 53 -6.53 0.27 -14.23
C ASP A 53 -8.06 0.46 -14.12
N ASP A 54 -8.81 -0.62 -13.95
CA ASP A 54 -10.26 -0.57 -13.72
C ASP A 54 -10.60 0.21 -12.43
N GLY A 55 -9.81 0.01 -11.38
CA GLY A 55 -9.90 0.74 -10.11
C GLY A 55 -9.58 2.23 -10.26
N VAL A 56 -8.46 2.57 -10.90
CA VAL A 56 -8.07 3.97 -11.19
C VAL A 56 -9.16 4.67 -12.00
N ALA A 57 -9.72 4.00 -13.02
CA ALA A 57 -10.81 4.54 -13.82
C ALA A 57 -12.09 4.76 -12.98
N ALA A 58 -12.41 3.88 -12.04
CA ALA A 58 -13.53 4.06 -11.13
C ALA A 58 -13.36 5.28 -10.21
N LEU A 59 -12.16 5.48 -9.66
CA LEU A 59 -11.83 6.65 -8.83
C LEU A 59 -11.95 7.96 -9.63
N ALA A 60 -11.44 7.98 -10.86
CA ALA A 60 -11.56 9.12 -11.76
C ALA A 60 -13.03 9.45 -12.07
N ARG A 61 -13.85 8.44 -12.40
CA ARG A 61 -15.30 8.61 -12.62
C ARG A 61 -16.03 9.13 -11.39
N ALA A 62 -15.57 8.79 -10.18
CA ALA A 62 -16.11 9.30 -8.92
C ALA A 62 -15.67 10.74 -8.58
N GLY A 63 -14.84 11.37 -9.42
CA GLY A 63 -14.47 12.78 -9.31
C GLY A 63 -13.06 13.05 -8.80
N ALA A 64 -12.25 12.00 -8.58
CA ALA A 64 -10.84 12.16 -8.27
C ALA A 64 -10.07 12.65 -9.52
N ARG A 65 -9.08 13.52 -9.31
CA ARG A 65 -8.07 13.88 -10.31
C ARG A 65 -6.90 12.94 -10.17
N ILE A 66 -6.60 12.19 -11.23
CA ILE A 66 -5.50 11.24 -11.26
C ILE A 66 -4.36 11.85 -12.06
N ASP A 67 -3.26 12.16 -11.37
CA ASP A 67 -1.99 12.51 -11.97
C ASP A 67 -1.13 11.22 -12.05
N ARG A 68 -0.18 11.14 -12.97
CA ARG A 68 0.79 10.04 -13.05
C ARG A 68 2.21 10.62 -13.10
N ALA A 69 3.13 10.06 -12.32
CA ALA A 69 4.52 10.51 -12.33
C ALA A 69 5.47 9.46 -11.77
N THR A 70 6.74 9.60 -12.17
CA THR A 70 7.88 8.93 -11.55
C THR A 70 8.46 9.79 -10.44
N ILE A 71 8.77 9.19 -9.31
CA ILE A 71 9.52 9.77 -8.19
C ILE A 71 10.82 8.96 -8.02
N PRO A 72 11.98 9.45 -8.52
CA PRO A 72 13.24 8.68 -8.52
C PRO A 72 13.70 8.23 -7.14
N ALA A 73 13.52 9.06 -6.11
CA ALA A 73 13.89 8.74 -4.74
C ALA A 73 13.20 7.47 -4.19
N VAL A 74 12.06 7.05 -4.77
CA VAL A 74 11.40 5.80 -4.37
C VAL A 74 12.17 4.57 -4.86
N ALA A 75 12.78 4.61 -6.04
CA ALA A 75 13.64 3.51 -6.52
C ALA A 75 14.85 3.36 -5.60
N GLU A 76 15.53 4.47 -5.30
CA GLU A 76 16.68 4.48 -4.38
C GLU A 76 16.30 3.93 -2.99
N ALA A 77 15.11 4.24 -2.48
CA ALA A 77 14.64 3.71 -1.20
C ALA A 77 14.31 2.21 -1.26
N MET A 78 13.74 1.72 -2.36
CA MET A 78 13.43 0.30 -2.53
C MET A 78 14.69 -0.56 -2.72
N ASP A 79 15.72 -0.04 -3.37
CA ASP A 79 17.02 -0.74 -3.51
C ASP A 79 17.67 -1.05 -2.14
N LEU A 80 17.39 -0.22 -1.13
CA LEU A 80 17.88 -0.44 0.25
C LEU A 80 17.11 -1.54 0.99
N ALA A 81 15.90 -1.90 0.56
CA ALA A 81 15.02 -2.81 1.29
C ALA A 81 15.66 -4.18 1.53
N GLY A 82 16.33 -4.73 0.50
CA GLY A 82 17.00 -6.03 0.60
C GLY A 82 18.09 -6.06 1.67
N VAL A 83 18.83 -4.96 1.85
CA VAL A 83 19.88 -4.86 2.87
C VAL A 83 19.29 -4.58 4.24
N LEU A 84 18.39 -3.59 4.34
CA LEU A 84 17.83 -3.15 5.62
C LEU A 84 17.00 -4.26 6.27
N PHE A 85 16.08 -4.87 5.53
CA PHE A 85 15.18 -5.89 6.09
C PHE A 85 15.93 -7.16 6.49
N THR A 86 16.92 -7.59 5.71
CA THR A 86 17.68 -8.82 6.03
C THR A 86 18.61 -8.61 7.22
N ALA A 87 19.31 -7.47 7.28
CA ALA A 87 20.17 -7.14 8.39
C ALA A 87 19.38 -6.96 9.70
N GLU A 88 18.24 -6.27 9.66
CA GLU A 88 17.35 -6.14 10.82
C GLU A 88 16.77 -7.49 11.24
N CYS A 89 16.29 -8.30 10.29
CA CYS A 89 15.77 -9.63 10.55
C CYS A 89 16.79 -10.48 11.31
N TYR A 90 18.03 -10.57 10.82
CA TYR A 90 19.08 -11.32 11.51
C TYR A 90 19.48 -10.67 12.85
N GLY A 91 19.51 -9.34 12.93
CA GLY A 91 19.78 -8.63 14.18
C GLY A 91 18.77 -8.94 15.29
N ILE A 92 17.49 -9.14 14.94
CA ILE A 92 16.40 -9.46 15.89
C ILE A 92 16.32 -10.97 16.14
N TRP A 93 16.47 -11.79 15.10
CA TRP A 93 16.14 -13.22 15.12
C TRP A 93 17.35 -14.16 15.00
N GLY A 94 18.58 -13.63 15.03
CA GLY A 94 19.81 -14.38 14.75
C GLY A 94 19.94 -15.67 15.57
N GLU A 95 19.73 -15.60 16.88
CA GLU A 95 19.78 -16.80 17.76
C GLU A 95 18.77 -17.88 17.34
N THR A 96 17.57 -17.48 16.91
CA THR A 96 16.51 -18.41 16.48
C THR A 96 16.85 -19.05 15.14
N ILE A 97 17.39 -18.26 14.20
CA ILE A 97 17.82 -18.70 12.87
C ILE A 97 19.00 -19.67 13.01
N GLU A 98 20.00 -19.34 13.82
CA GLU A 98 21.18 -20.20 14.04
C GLU A 98 20.83 -21.53 14.71
N ALA A 99 19.82 -21.54 15.57
CA ALA A 99 19.33 -22.75 16.19
C ALA A 99 18.51 -23.65 15.21
N ASN A 100 17.95 -23.09 14.14
CA ASN A 100 17.11 -23.79 13.16
C ASN A 100 17.39 -23.28 11.72
N PRO A 101 18.51 -23.68 11.09
CA PRO A 101 19.00 -23.06 9.85
C PRO A 101 18.35 -23.56 8.54
N ASP A 102 17.45 -24.56 8.59
CA ASP A 102 16.75 -25.16 7.44
C ASP A 102 15.35 -24.56 7.22
#